data_AF-A0A2E8U3A0-F1
#
_entry.id   AF-A0A2E8U3A0-F1
#
_cell.length_a   1.000
_cell.length_b   1.000
_cell.length_c   1.000
_cell.angle_alpha   90.00
_cell.angle_beta   90.00
_cell.angle_gamma   90.00
#
_symmetry.space_group_name_H-M   'P 1'
#
loop_
_entity.id
_entity.type
_entity.pdbx_description
1 polymer ?
#
loop_
_entity_poly.entity_id
_entity_poly.type
_entity_poly.pdbx_seq_one_letter_code
_entity_poly.pdbx_strand_id
1 'polypeptide(L)'
;AHPIVRTHPETGRKSLYCDRSYSIRFEGMTEEESTPLLDYLMDWGTRPEFTCRFRWRNGSVAFWDNRCTKHIAVDDSHRTRRIMRRIQIAGDRPF
;
A
#
# COMPACT_ATOMS: atom_id res chain seq x y z
N ALA A 1 15.89 -7.35 1.59
CA ALA A 1 15.16 -6.58 2.61
C ALA A 1 14.87 -5.17 2.11
N HIS A 2 13.78 -4.56 2.57
CA HIS A 2 13.43 -3.15 2.31
C HIS A 2 13.26 -2.43 3.65
N PRO A 3 13.48 -1.10 3.71
CA PRO A 3 13.30 -0.34 4.93
C PRO A 3 11.81 -0.23 5.29
N ILE A 4 11.49 -0.32 6.58
CA ILE A 4 10.11 -0.16 7.08
C ILE A 4 9.60 1.27 6.94
N VAL A 5 10.52 2.25 6.97
CA VAL A 5 10.27 3.64 6.63
C VAL A 5 11.14 3.98 5.43
N ARG A 6 10.51 4.26 4.29
CA ARG A 6 11.24 4.74 3.11
C ARG A 6 11.19 6.25 3.00
N THR A 7 12.15 6.80 2.27
CA THR A 7 12.15 8.18 1.80
C THR A 7 11.61 8.23 0.37
N HIS A 8 10.74 9.20 0.08
CA HIS A 8 10.26 9.43 -1.27
C HIS A 8 11.33 10.20 -2.06
N PRO A 9 11.83 9.68 -3.20
CA PRO A 9 13.00 10.22 -3.89
C PRO A 9 12.82 11.66 -4.37
N GLU A 10 11.60 12.04 -4.76
CA GLU A 10 11.33 13.39 -5.27
C GLU A 10 10.88 14.40 -4.20
N THR A 11 10.20 13.95 -3.14
CA THR A 11 9.60 14.87 -2.14
C THR A 11 10.40 14.92 -0.85
N GLY A 12 11.33 14.00 -0.63
CA GLY A 12 12.10 13.85 0.61
C GLY A 12 11.26 13.41 1.82
N ARG A 13 9.94 13.19 1.66
CA ARG A 13 9.03 12.81 2.75
C ARG A 13 9.21 11.34 3.11
N LYS A 14 9.05 11.04 4.40
CA LYS A 14 9.08 9.67 4.92
C LYS A 14 7.68 9.03 4.83
N SER A 15 7.64 7.74 4.52
CA SER A 15 6.39 6.95 4.52
C SER A 15 6.61 5.53 5.02
N LEU A 16 5.58 4.98 5.68
CA LEU A 16 5.55 3.57 6.08
C LEU A 16 5.53 2.67 4.84
N TYR A 17 6.40 1.66 4.81
CA TYR A 17 6.61 0.76 3.68
C TYR A 17 6.50 -0.70 4.13
N CYS A 18 5.27 -1.12 4.43
CA CYS A 18 4.89 -2.49 4.74
C CYS A 18 3.46 -2.76 4.28
N ASP A 19 3.09 -4.02 4.12
CA ASP A 19 1.73 -4.43 3.79
C ASP A 19 1.51 -5.91 4.15
N ARG A 20 0.24 -6.29 4.32
CA ARG A 20 -0.17 -7.63 4.74
C ARG A 20 0.12 -8.72 3.71
N SER A 21 0.37 -8.37 2.45
CA SER A 21 0.58 -9.32 1.36
C SER A 21 2.04 -9.67 1.13
N TYR A 22 2.97 -8.75 1.43
CA TYR A 22 4.39 -8.93 1.11
C TYR A 22 5.34 -8.81 2.31
N SER A 23 4.92 -8.23 3.43
CA SER A 23 5.76 -8.12 4.62
C SER A 23 5.69 -9.38 5.46
N ILE A 24 6.83 -10.04 5.67
CA ILE A 24 6.92 -11.33 6.38
C ILE A 24 7.35 -11.11 7.83
N ARG A 25 8.51 -10.49 8.04
CA ARG A 25 9.11 -10.24 9.36
C ARG A 25 10.13 -9.10 9.28
N PHE A 26 10.53 -8.58 10.44
CA PHE A 26 11.67 -7.68 10.53
C PHE A 26 12.99 -8.46 10.38
N GLU A 27 13.98 -7.82 9.76
CA GLU A 27 15.33 -8.36 9.69
C GLU A 27 15.91 -8.48 11.10
N GLY A 28 16.43 -9.66 11.45
CA GLY A 28 16.94 -9.96 12.79
C GLY A 28 15.91 -10.43 13.82
N MET A 29 14.61 -10.49 13.48
CA MET A 29 13.54 -10.97 14.37
C MET A 29 12.90 -12.26 13.85
N THR A 30 12.33 -13.08 14.74
CA THR A 30 11.45 -14.20 14.35
C THR A 30 10.11 -13.68 13.83
N GLU A 31 9.31 -14.56 13.22
CA GLU A 31 7.95 -14.21 12.81
C GLU A 31 7.06 -13.94 14.03
N GLU A 32 7.19 -14.70 15.13
CA GLU A 32 6.39 -14.45 16.34
C GLU A 32 6.70 -13.09 16.96
N GLU A 33 7.97 -12.68 16.97
CA GLU A 33 8.38 -11.36 17.45
C GLU A 33 7.91 -10.23 16.52
N SER A 34 7.89 -10.48 15.20
CA SER A 34 7.59 -9.46 14.19
C SER A 34 6.11 -9.22 14.00
N THR A 35 5.29 -10.28 14.05
CA THR A 35 3.85 -10.25 13.78
C THR A 35 3.12 -9.14 14.53
N PRO A 36 3.20 -9.02 15.88
CA PRO A 36 2.45 -8.00 16.61
C PRO A 36 2.84 -6.56 16.21
N LEU A 37 4.11 -6.33 15.87
CA LEU A 37 4.58 -5.01 15.43
C LEU A 37 4.12 -4.69 14.01
N LEU A 38 4.19 -5.66 13.10
CA LEU A 38 3.70 -5.51 11.73
C LEU A 38 2.19 -5.28 11.71
N ASP A 39 1.42 -6.03 12.51
CA ASP A 39 -0.02 -5.84 12.65
C ASP A 39 -0.36 -4.44 13.13
N TYR A 40 0.30 -3.97 14.20
CA TYR A 40 0.11 -2.61 14.71
C TYR A 40 0.36 -1.54 13.63
N LEU A 41 1.48 -1.62 12.91
CA LEU A 41 1.83 -0.65 11.87
C LEU A 41 0.85 -0.69 10.70
N MET A 42 0.43 -1.89 10.29
CA MET A 42 -0.52 -2.06 9.19
C MET A 42 -1.90 -1.53 9.57
N ASP A 43 -2.40 -1.83 10.77
CA ASP A 43 -3.67 -1.32 11.27
C ASP A 43 -3.67 0.20 11.40
N TRP A 44 -2.61 0.77 11.99
CA TRP A 44 -2.44 2.21 12.09
C TRP A 44 -2.45 2.88 10.71
N GLY A 45 -1.72 2.31 9.75
CA GLY A 45 -1.63 2.85 8.38
C GLY A 45 -2.92 2.72 7.55
N THR A 46 -3.86 1.88 7.97
CA THR A 46 -5.16 1.69 7.29
C THR A 46 -6.33 2.36 7.99
N ARG A 47 -6.06 3.15 9.04
CA ARG A 47 -7.07 3.93 9.76
C ARG A 47 -7.89 4.82 8.81
N PRO A 48 -9.24 4.87 8.95
CA PRO A 48 -10.10 5.60 8.01
C PRO A 48 -9.71 7.05 7.77
N GLU A 49 -9.15 7.74 8.78
CA GLU A 49 -8.69 9.13 8.72
C GLU A 49 -7.54 9.36 7.72
N PHE A 50 -6.83 8.30 7.33
CA PHE A 50 -5.76 8.34 6.32
C PHE A 50 -6.21 7.85 4.94
N THR A 51 -7.50 7.57 4.76
CA THR A 51 -8.03 6.99 3.54
C THR A 51 -8.89 7.94 2.75
N CYS A 52 -8.98 7.70 1.44
CA CYS A 52 -10.03 8.23 0.59
C CYS A 52 -10.65 7.08 -0.20
N ARG A 53 -11.92 7.23 -0.59
CA ARG A 53 -12.63 6.24 -1.42
C ARG A 53 -12.94 6.82 -2.79
N PHE A 54 -12.32 6.27 -3.82
CA PHE A 54 -12.58 6.66 -5.20
C PHE A 54 -13.74 5.85 -5.80
N ARG A 55 -14.77 6.53 -6.32
CA ARG A 55 -15.91 5.89 -6.98
C ARG A 55 -15.73 5.94 -8.49
N TRP A 56 -15.53 4.77 -9.09
CA TRP A 56 -15.36 4.61 -10.53
C TRP A 56 -16.62 4.97 -11.32
N ARG A 57 -16.41 5.57 -12.50
CA ARG A 57 -17.39 5.77 -13.57
C ARG A 57 -16.72 5.44 -14.91
N ASN A 58 -17.51 5.21 -15.96
CA ASN A 58 -16.94 5.04 -17.30
C ASN A 58 -16.17 6.31 -17.70
N GLY A 59 -14.95 6.12 -18.21
CA GLY A 59 -14.03 7.22 -18.53
C GLY A 59 -13.22 7.75 -17.34
N SER A 60 -13.44 7.26 -16.11
CA SER A 60 -12.58 7.62 -14.98
C SER A 60 -11.14 7.13 -15.18
N VAL A 61 -10.19 7.99 -14.82
CA VAL A 61 -8.77 7.65 -14.69
C VAL A 61 -8.35 7.98 -13.27
N ALA A 62 -7.70 7.02 -12.60
CA ALA A 62 -7.05 7.25 -11.32
C ALA A 62 -5.56 7.08 -11.49
N PHE A 63 -4.79 7.98 -10.89
CA PHE A 63 -3.34 7.92 -10.82
C PHE A 63 -2.95 8.06 -9.35
N TRP A 64 -2.15 7.12 -8.84
CA TRP A 64 -1.69 7.14 -7.46
C TRP A 64 -0.21 6.83 -7.41
N ASP A 65 0.46 7.35 -6.39
CA ASP A 65 1.87 7.13 -6.18
C ASP A 65 2.10 5.84 -5.38
N ASN A 66 2.56 4.79 -6.04
CA ASN A 66 2.81 3.49 -5.42
C ASN A 66 4.00 3.50 -4.44
N ARG A 67 4.73 4.62 -4.32
CA ARG A 67 5.85 4.78 -3.37
C ARG A 67 5.36 5.18 -1.99
N CYS A 68 4.19 5.81 -1.86
CA CYS A 68 3.70 6.35 -0.59
C CYS A 68 2.22 6.07 -0.30
N THR A 69 1.53 5.31 -1.16
CA THR A 69 0.12 4.96 -0.99
C THR A 69 -0.09 3.44 -1.00
N LYS A 70 -1.10 3.00 -0.26
CA LYS A 70 -1.66 1.64 -0.34
C LYS A 70 -3.05 1.74 -0.95
N HIS A 71 -3.49 0.68 -1.62
CA HIS A 71 -4.83 0.61 -2.18
C HIS A 71 -5.42 -0.78 -1.98
N ILE A 72 -6.74 -0.83 -1.85
CA ILE A 72 -7.50 -2.07 -1.73
C ILE A 72 -8.65 -2.06 -2.73
N ALA A 73 -8.89 -3.20 -3.39
CA ALA A 73 -10.11 -3.41 -4.15
C ALA A 73 -11.22 -3.83 -3.17
N VAL A 74 -12.29 -3.04 -3.11
CA VAL A 74 -13.50 -3.44 -2.40
C VAL A 74 -14.24 -4.44 -3.26
N ASP A 75 -14.50 -5.63 -2.73
CA ASP A 75 -15.31 -6.66 -3.37
C ASP A 75 -16.80 -6.45 -3.06
N ASP A 76 -17.39 -5.41 -3.64
CA ASP A 76 -18.81 -5.04 -3.48
C ASP A 76 -19.62 -5.19 -4.78
N SER A 77 -19.00 -5.73 -5.83
CA SER A 77 -19.55 -5.75 -7.19
C SER A 77 -20.13 -7.11 -7.61
N HIS A 78 -20.53 -7.97 -6.66
CA HIS A 78 -20.82 -9.41 -6.88
C HIS A 78 -21.78 -9.77 -8.03
N ARG A 79 -22.57 -8.82 -8.55
CA ARG A 79 -23.52 -9.04 -9.66
C ARG A 79 -23.14 -8.34 -10.97
N THR A 80 -21.99 -7.67 -11.02
CA THR A 80 -21.59 -6.83 -12.16
C THR A 80 -20.16 -7.13 -12.60
N ARG A 81 -19.96 -7.25 -13.92
CA ARG A 81 -18.61 -7.41 -14.48
C ARG A 81 -17.86 -6.08 -14.41
N ARG A 82 -16.72 -6.07 -13.72
CA ARG A 82 -15.81 -4.93 -13.63
C ARG A 82 -14.54 -5.21 -14.44
N ILE A 83 -14.25 -4.39 -15.45
CA ILE A 83 -13.03 -4.48 -16.27
C ILE A 83 -12.29 -3.15 -16.14
N MET A 84 -10.99 -3.22 -15.84
CA MET A 84 -10.11 -2.06 -15.78
C MET A 84 -8.81 -2.37 -16.54
N ARG A 85 -8.16 -1.33 -17.06
CA ARG A 85 -6.81 -1.42 -17.64
C ARG A 85 -5.86 -0.65 -16.75
N ARG A 86 -4.67 -1.20 -16.51
CA ARG A 86 -3.63 -0.58 -15.68
C ARG A 86 -2.33 -0.51 -16.46
N ILE A 87 -1.65 0.63 -16.34
CA ILE A 87 -0.25 0.81 -16.72
C ILE A 87 0.52 1.06 -15.43
N GLN A 88 1.73 0.50 -15.34
CA GLN A 88 2.65 0.75 -14.24
C GLN A 88 3.89 1.47 -14.77
N ILE A 89 4.35 2.46 -14.02
CA ILE A 89 5.61 3.16 -14.30
C ILE A 89 6.68 2.49 -13.44
N ALA A 90 7.84 2.19 -14.04
CA ALA A 90 8.96 1.60 -13.31
C ALA A 90 9.41 2.52 -12.17
N GLY A 91 9.65 1.94 -11.00
CA GLY A 91 10.14 2.65 -9.81
C GLY A 91 11.64 2.45 -9.59
N ASP A 92 12.14 3.09 -8.54
CA ASP A 92 13.49 2.94 -8.01
C ASP A 92 13.55 1.95 -6.84
N ARG A 93 14.76 1.61 -6.39
CA ARG A 93 14.96 0.82 -5.18
C ARG A 93 14.58 1.66 -3.94
N PRO A 94 13.67 1.20 -3.06
CA PRO A 94 13.36 1.90 -1.82
C PRO A 94 14.58 2.02 -0.89
N PHE A 95 14.73 3.19 -0.26
CA PHE A 95 15.76 3.54 0.73
C PHE A 95 15.19 4.37 1.88
#